data_AF-A0A5B7SWZ1-F1
#
_entry.id   AF-A0A5B7SWZ1-F1
#
_cell.length_a   1.000
_cell.length_b   1.000
_cell.length_c   1.000
_cell.angle_alpha   90.00
_cell.angle_beta   90.00
_cell.angle_gamma   90.00
#
_symmetry.space_group_name_H-M   'P 1'
#
loop_
_entity.id
_entity.type
_entity.pdbx_description
1 polymer ?
#
loop_
_entity_poly.entity_id
_entity_poly.type
_entity_poly.pdbx_seq_one_letter_code
_entity_poly.pdbx_strand_id
1 'polypeptide(L)'
;MQNKDTHKLNDYQKQQFTKMVKLAIDKKDGPFDWSTYQTVSLEVYKMKKPSVYGIIYKIKPRFHQENTITNSVIIKLSDRDLKTYHKFSILGYSSDFSNYLN
;
A
#
# COMPACT_ATOMS: atom_id res chain seq x y z
N MET A 1 1.38 -14.92 17.16
CA MET A 1 0.01 -14.42 17.47
C MET A 1 -0.50 -13.63 16.27
N GLN A 2 -1.23 -14.30 15.37
CA GLN A 2 -1.92 -13.66 14.24
C GLN A 2 -3.17 -12.98 14.80
N ASN A 3 -3.17 -11.65 14.86
CA ASN A 3 -4.37 -10.90 15.18
C ASN A 3 -5.33 -11.05 13.98
N LYS A 4 -6.38 -11.85 14.14
CA LYS A 4 -7.40 -12.16 13.12
C LYS A 4 -8.36 -10.98 12.82
N ASP A 5 -8.12 -9.82 13.41
CA ASP A 5 -8.86 -8.59 13.14
C ASP A 5 -8.30 -7.87 11.91
N THR A 6 -8.30 -8.54 10.76
CA THR A 6 -8.35 -7.80 9.49
C THR A 6 -9.66 -7.03 9.49
N HIS A 7 -9.61 -5.78 9.95
CA HIS A 7 -10.70 -4.82 9.79
C HIS A 7 -11.12 -4.89 8.31
N LYS A 8 -12.33 -5.41 8.04
CA LYS A 8 -12.88 -5.41 6.69
C LYS A 8 -13.07 -3.96 6.29
N LEU A 9 -12.12 -3.43 5.54
CA LEU A 9 -12.20 -2.08 5.02
C LEU A 9 -13.42 -1.95 4.11
N ASN A 10 -14.15 -0.85 4.22
CA ASN A 10 -15.14 -0.49 3.22
C ASN A 10 -14.45 0.01 1.93
N ASP A 11 -15.21 0.13 0.85
CA ASP A 11 -14.62 0.45 -0.46
C ASP A 11 -13.98 1.84 -0.51
N TYR A 12 -14.54 2.82 0.21
CA TYR A 12 -13.92 4.14 0.37
C TYR A 12 -12.55 4.04 1.04
N GLN A 13 -12.45 3.30 2.15
CA GLN A 13 -11.20 3.11 2.88
C GLN A 13 -10.16 2.38 2.02
N LYS A 14 -10.56 1.30 1.33
CA LYS A 14 -9.67 0.60 0.38
C LYS A 14 -9.13 1.55 -0.69
N GLN A 15 -9.99 2.41 -1.24
CA GLN A 15 -9.58 3.39 -2.24
C GLN A 15 -8.57 4.38 -1.66
N GLN A 16 -8.79 4.92 -0.45
CA GLN A 16 -7.83 5.85 0.18
C GLN A 16 -6.50 5.17 0.48
N PHE A 17 -6.50 3.95 1.06
CA PHE A 17 -5.27 3.21 1.31
C PHE A 17 -4.52 2.85 0.02
N THR A 18 -5.25 2.51 -1.06
CA THR A 18 -4.64 2.28 -2.38
C THR A 18 -3.94 3.55 -2.89
N LYS A 19 -4.57 4.71 -2.77
CA LYS A 19 -3.94 5.98 -3.18
C LYS A 19 -2.69 6.28 -2.34
N MET A 20 -2.77 6.09 -1.02
CA MET A 20 -1.63 6.32 -0.13
C MET A 20 -0.45 5.38 -0.41
N VAL A 21 -0.71 4.08 -0.60
CA VAL A 21 0.37 3.12 -0.86
C VAL A 21 1.04 3.38 -2.21
N LYS A 22 0.26 3.75 -3.25
CA LYS A 22 0.82 4.18 -4.55
C LYS A 22 1.71 5.40 -4.40
N LEU A 23 1.23 6.44 -3.70
CA LEU A 23 2.05 7.63 -3.40
C LEU A 23 3.31 7.29 -2.59
N ALA A 24 3.24 6.30 -1.69
CA ALA A 24 4.41 5.87 -0.92
C ALA A 24 5.45 5.17 -1.79
N ILE A 25 4.99 4.30 -2.70
CA ILE A 25 5.83 3.61 -3.68
C ILE A 25 6.45 4.62 -4.65
N ASP A 26 5.67 5.55 -5.21
CA ASP A 26 6.20 6.56 -6.15
C ASP A 26 7.30 7.42 -5.52
N LYS A 27 7.19 7.72 -4.22
CA LYS A 27 8.23 8.45 -3.46
C LYS A 27 9.50 7.65 -3.21
N LYS A 28 9.46 6.32 -3.33
CA LYS A 28 10.57 5.42 -2.96
C LYS A 28 11.23 4.77 -4.18
N ASP A 29 10.42 4.20 -5.07
CA ASP A 29 10.90 3.42 -6.21
C ASP A 29 10.43 3.97 -7.57
N GLY A 30 9.48 4.90 -7.57
CA GLY A 30 8.89 5.45 -8.80
C GLY A 30 9.53 6.76 -9.27
N PRO A 31 8.76 7.61 -10.00
CA PRO A 31 7.32 7.50 -10.27
C PRO A 31 6.95 6.40 -11.25
N PHE A 32 5.79 5.76 -11.06
CA PHE A 32 5.26 4.74 -11.98
C PHE A 32 3.99 5.18 -12.71
N ASP A 33 3.82 4.71 -13.95
CA ASP A 33 2.51 4.77 -14.62
C ASP A 33 1.59 3.64 -14.11
N TRP A 34 0.81 3.97 -13.08
CA TRP A 34 -0.14 3.04 -12.46
C TRP A 34 -1.22 2.50 -13.39
N SER A 35 -1.42 3.07 -14.59
CA SER A 35 -2.36 2.53 -15.59
C SER A 35 -1.86 1.23 -16.21
N THR A 36 -0.54 1.00 -16.22
CA THR A 36 0.11 -0.21 -16.74
C THR A 36 0.13 -1.37 -15.73
N TYR A 37 -0.32 -1.12 -14.50
CA TYR A 37 -0.41 -2.12 -13.44
C TYR A 37 -1.88 -2.44 -13.11
N GLN A 38 -2.10 -3.61 -12.54
CA GLN A 38 -3.37 -4.04 -11.97
C GLN A 38 -3.19 -4.43 -10.51
N THR A 39 -4.17 -4.07 -9.67
CA THR A 39 -4.18 -4.47 -8.26
C THR A 39 -4.58 -5.93 -8.17
N VAL A 40 -3.73 -6.73 -7.52
CA VAL A 40 -4.02 -8.14 -7.20
C VAL A 40 -4.71 -8.20 -5.85
N SER A 41 -4.11 -7.59 -4.82
CA SER A 41 -4.72 -7.48 -3.50
C SER A 41 -4.23 -6.25 -2.74
N LEU A 42 -5.06 -5.82 -1.79
CA LEU A 42 -4.72 -4.81 -0.79
C LEU A 42 -5.14 -5.37 0.57
N GLU A 43 -4.15 -5.63 1.41
CA GLU A 43 -4.36 -6.02 2.81
C GLU A 43 -3.90 -4.88 3.71
N VAL A 44 -4.74 -4.48 4.64
CA VAL A 44 -4.45 -3.39 5.57
C VAL A 44 -4.69 -3.87 6.99
N TYR A 45 -3.69 -3.71 7.84
CA TYR A 45 -3.77 -4.06 9.25
C TYR A 45 -3.45 -2.85 10.12
N LYS A 46 -4.32 -2.62 11.10
CA LYS A 46 -4.09 -1.59 12.12
C LYS A 46 -2.99 -2.06 13.05
N MET A 47 -1.93 -1.27 13.20
CA MET A 47 -0.86 -1.59 14.13
C MET A 47 -1.24 -1.16 15.56
N LYS A 48 -0.49 -1.64 16.56
CA LYS A 48 -0.71 -1.26 17.97
C LYS A 48 -0.56 0.25 18.22
N LYS A 49 0.23 0.94 17.40
CA LYS A 49 0.47 2.38 17.52
C LYS A 49 -0.72 3.18 16.94
N PRO A 50 -1.14 4.29 17.59
CA PRO A 50 -2.25 5.11 17.10
C PRO A 50 -2.01 5.63 15.69
N SER A 51 -3.04 5.53 14.84
CA SER A 51 -3.02 5.98 13.44
C SER A 51 -1.91 5.35 12.58
N VAL A 52 -1.33 4.23 13.01
CA VAL A 52 -0.33 3.49 12.23
C VAL A 52 -0.95 2.26 11.62
N TYR A 53 -0.71 2.08 10.33
CA TYR A 53 -1.24 1.00 9.52
C TYR A 53 -0.11 0.36 8.74
N GLY A 54 -0.11 -0.97 8.70
CA GLY A 54 0.67 -1.69 7.73
C GLY A 54 -0.20 -2.08 6.54
N ILE A 55 0.41 -2.03 5.36
CA ILE A 55 -0.25 -2.27 4.08
C ILE A 55 0.61 -3.27 3.31
N ILE A 56 0.00 -4.37 2.88
CA ILE A 56 0.56 -5.26 1.87
C ILE A 56 -0.22 -4.99 0.59
N TYR A 57 0.48 -4.47 -0.42
CA TYR A 57 -0.10 -4.11 -1.71
C TYR A 57 0.56 -4.93 -2.81
N LYS A 58 -0.21 -5.87 -3.36
CA LYS A 58 0.23 -6.74 -4.45
C LYS A 58 -0.31 -6.20 -5.77
N ILE A 59 0.59 -6.00 -6.71
CA ILE A 59 0.27 -5.56 -8.07
C ILE A 59 0.95 -6.47 -9.07
N LYS A 60 0.46 -6.46 -10.31
CA LYS A 60 1.19 -7.05 -11.43
C LYS A 60 1.11 -6.13 -12.65
N PRO A 61 2.09 -6.14 -13.54
CA PRO A 61 1.98 -5.49 -14.84
C PRO A 61 0.78 -6.07 -15.63
N ARG A 62 0.13 -5.24 -16.44
CA ARG A 62 -0.95 -5.68 -17.33
C ARG A 62 -0.42 -6.50 -18.50
N PHE A 63 0.78 -6.18 -18.98
CA PHE A 63 1.41 -6.78 -20.15
C PHE A 63 2.28 -8.01 -19.83
N HIS A 64 2.77 -8.13 -18.58
CA HIS A 64 3.56 -9.27 -18.09
C HIS A 64 2.94 -9.81 -16.81
N GLN A 65 1.97 -10.71 -16.94
CA GLN A 65 1.08 -11.11 -15.83
C GLN A 65 1.67 -12.17 -14.90
N GLU A 66 2.85 -12.70 -15.20
CA GLU A 66 3.46 -13.82 -14.47
C GLU A 66 4.06 -13.39 -13.13
N ASN A 67 4.48 -12.12 -13.01
CA ASN A 67 5.16 -11.63 -11.81
C ASN A 67 4.24 -10.73 -10.97
N THR A 68 3.98 -11.15 -9.74
CA THR A 68 3.33 -10.32 -8.73
C THR A 68 4.40 -9.56 -7.94
N ILE A 69 4.32 -8.24 -7.97
CA ILE A 69 5.17 -7.33 -7.20
C ILE A 69 4.49 -7.13 -5.84
N THR A 70 5.14 -7.55 -4.75
CA THR A 70 4.64 -7.31 -3.40
C THR A 70 5.29 -6.08 -2.81
N ASN A 71 4.46 -5.17 -2.31
CA ASN A 71 4.90 -3.97 -1.61
C ASN A 71 4.42 -4.04 -0.16
N SER A 72 5.31 -3.80 0.78
CA SER A 72 5.00 -3.73 2.21
C SER A 72 5.32 -2.33 2.72
N VAL A 73 4.30 -1.61 3.17
CA VAL A 73 4.42 -0.21 3.59
C VAL A 73 3.81 -0.04 4.97
N ILE A 74 4.53 0.63 5.86
CA ILE A 74 4.01 1.11 7.15
C ILE A 74 3.79 2.61 7.04
N ILE A 75 2.54 3.04 7.16
CA ILE A 75 2.18 4.46 7.14
C ILE A 75 1.63 4.91 8.50
N LYS A 76 1.91 6.16 8.86
CA LYS A 76 1.25 6.85 9.96
C LYS A 76 0.43 8.00 9.38
N LEU A 77 -0.87 7.95 9.59
CA LEU A 77 -1.78 9.05 9.22
C LEU A 77 -1.53 10.24 10.14
N SER A 78 -1.50 11.45 9.57
CA SER A 78 -1.41 12.68 10.37
C SER A 78 -2.69 12.93 11.15
N ASP A 79 -3.84 12.58 10.57
CA ASP A 79 -5.15 12.69 11.17
C ASP A 79 -5.76 11.30 11.39
N ARG A 80 -6.82 11.21 12.22
CA ARG A 80 -7.58 9.95 12.39
C ARG A 80 -8.50 9.64 11.20
N ASP A 81 -8.77 10.64 10.35
CA ASP A 81 -9.67 10.52 9.21
C ASP A 81 -8.88 10.23 7.92
N LEU A 82 -9.44 9.38 7.06
CA LEU A 82 -8.90 9.04 5.74
C LEU A 82 -9.26 10.08 4.66
N LYS A 83 -10.08 11.08 4.98
CA LYS A 83 -10.36 12.22 4.06
C LYS A 83 -9.10 13.01 3.69
N THR A 84 -8.11 13.09 4.59
CA THR A 84 -6.83 13.78 4.37
C THR A 84 -5.72 12.82 3.95
N TYR A 85 -6.00 11.85 3.07
CA TYR A 85 -5.08 10.78 2.68
C TYR A 85 -3.70 11.25 2.15
N HIS A 86 -3.55 12.48 1.69
CA HIS A 86 -2.24 13.03 1.29
C HIS A 86 -1.32 13.36 2.48
N LYS A 87 -1.86 13.46 3.68
CA LYS A 87 -1.14 13.82 4.91
C LYS A 87 -0.81 12.54 5.70
N PHE A 88 0.27 11.89 5.31
CA PHE A 88 0.81 10.74 6.01
C PHE A 88 2.34 10.72 5.98
N SER A 89 2.93 9.95 6.89
CA SER A 89 4.37 9.66 6.92
C SER A 89 4.61 8.18 6.66
N ILE A 90 5.69 7.86 5.94
CA ILE A 90 6.15 6.50 5.68
C ILE A 90 7.12 6.13 6.80
N LEU A 91 6.73 5.17 7.64
CA LEU A 91 7.56 4.69 8.76
C LEU A 91 8.39 3.45 8.39
N GLY A 92 7.99 2.73 7.35
CA GLY A 92 8.68 1.55 6.85
C GLY A 92 8.25 1.24 5.43
N TYR A 93 9.18 0.70 4.64
CA TYR A 93 8.98 0.42 3.23
C TYR A 93 9.85 -0.76 2.80
N SER A 94 9.26 -1.66 2.03
CA SER A 94 9.95 -2.75 1.33
C SER A 94 9.17 -3.04 0.06
N SER A 95 9.86 -3.31 -1.03
CA SER A 95 9.24 -3.66 -2.30
C SER A 95 10.08 -4.65 -3.09
N ASP A 96 9.39 -5.49 -3.84
CA ASP A 96 9.99 -6.38 -4.84
C ASP A 96 10.31 -5.65 -6.17
N PHE A 97 10.05 -4.34 -6.28
CA PHE A 97 10.35 -3.56 -7.50
C PHE A 97 11.82 -3.66 -7.93
N SER A 98 12.76 -3.68 -6.99
CA SER A 98 14.19 -3.84 -7.29
C SER A 98 14.54 -5.20 -7.91
N ASN A 99 13.77 -6.25 -7.62
CA ASN A 99 13.95 -7.57 -8.22
C ASN A 99 13.25 -7.68 -9.58
N TYR A 100 12.27 -6.81 -9.84
CA TYR A 100 11.52 -6.78 -11.10
C TYR A 100 12.17 -5.91 -12.18
N LEU A 101 12.89 -4.85 -11.80
CA LEU A 101 13.53 -3.90 -12.71
C LEU A 101 14.99 -4.27 -13.08
N ASN A 102 15.58 -5.29 -12.45
CA ASN A 102 16.90 -5.84 -12.80
C ASN A 102 16.75 -7.03 -13.75
#